data_AF-A0AAD4NYN8-F1
#
_entry.id   AF-A0AAD4NYN8-F1
#
_cell.length_a   1.000
_cell.length_b   1.000
_cell.length_c   1.000
_cell.angle_alpha   90.00
_cell.angle_beta   90.00
_cell.angle_gamma   90.00
#
_symmetry.space_group_name_H-M   'P 1'
#
loop_
_entity.id
_entity.type
_entity.pdbx_description
1 polymer ?
#
loop_
_entity_poly.entity_id
_entity_poly.type
_entity_poly.pdbx_seq_one_letter_code
_entity_poly.pdbx_strand_id
1 'polypeptide(L)'
;MEKFGNETREPHNCVVNLRRNPVRRKEKVVIGCGAGFAGDRPAAVVKLLQRVKELDYLVLECLAERTLAERYRDAKSGGKGYDPCSMSGLQLNVANYRNNPSSLKS
;
A
#
# COMPACT_ATOMS: atom_id res chain seq x y z
N MET A 1 -10.95 44.68 1.07
CA MET A 1 -12.24 44.14 1.56
C MET A 1 -12.73 43.16 0.49
N GLU A 2 -12.16 41.95 0.47
CA GLU A 2 -12.48 40.93 -0.52
C GLU A 2 -13.60 40.06 0.02
N LYS A 3 -14.69 39.96 -0.75
CA LYS A 3 -15.87 39.19 -0.37
C LYS A 3 -15.56 37.70 -0.55
N PHE A 4 -15.34 37.00 0.56
CA PHE A 4 -15.39 35.54 0.57
C PHE A 4 -16.81 35.10 0.23
N GLY A 5 -16.98 34.54 -0.98
CA GLY A 5 -18.23 33.90 -1.38
C GLY A 5 -18.52 32.73 -0.46
N ASN A 6 -19.71 32.75 0.17
CA ASN A 6 -20.26 31.62 0.91
C ASN A 6 -20.65 30.52 -0.10
N GLU A 7 -19.68 29.74 -0.53
CA GLU A 7 -19.92 28.47 -1.19
C GLU A 7 -20.16 27.43 -0.09
N THR A 8 -21.43 27.22 0.25
CA THR A 8 -21.83 26.08 1.09
C THR A 8 -21.51 24.81 0.33
N ARG A 9 -20.34 24.21 0.62
CA ARG A 9 -19.94 22.90 0.12
C ARG A 9 -20.91 21.86 0.67
N GLU A 10 -21.96 21.58 -0.09
CA GLU A 10 -22.86 20.46 0.14
C GLU A 10 -22.02 19.18 0.32
N PRO A 11 -22.18 18.43 1.42
CA PRO A 11 -21.43 17.19 1.61
C PRO A 11 -21.81 16.20 0.52
N HIS A 12 -20.90 15.96 -0.43
CA HIS A 12 -21.08 14.92 -1.43
C HIS A 12 -21.13 13.55 -0.74
N ASN A 13 -22.30 12.94 -0.72
CA ASN A 13 -22.48 11.61 -0.17
C ASN A 13 -21.92 10.58 -1.14
N CYS A 14 -20.87 9.85 -0.74
CA CYS A 14 -20.33 8.75 -1.53
C CYS A 14 -21.29 7.56 -1.45
N VAL A 15 -21.99 7.27 -2.55
CA VAL A 15 -22.83 6.06 -2.64
C VAL A 15 -21.92 4.85 -2.89
N VAL A 16 -21.81 3.96 -1.90
CA VAL A 16 -21.07 2.70 -2.04
C VAL A 16 -21.91 1.73 -2.87
N ASN A 17 -21.56 1.57 -4.14
CA ASN A 17 -22.20 0.58 -5.00
C ASN A 17 -21.61 -0.81 -4.74
N LEU A 18 -22.43 -1.73 -4.22
CA LEU A 18 -22.03 -3.12 -4.07
C LEU A 18 -21.87 -3.79 -5.44
N ARG A 19 -20.90 -4.69 -5.55
CA ARG A 19 -20.73 -5.51 -6.77
C ARG A 19 -21.97 -6.35 -7.00
N ARG A 20 -22.55 -6.31 -8.21
CA ARG A 20 -23.63 -7.24 -8.61
C ARG A 20 -23.11 -8.68 -8.44
N ASN A 21 -23.73 -9.44 -7.53
CA ASN A 21 -23.39 -10.80 -7.13
C ASN A 21 -22.03 -10.97 -6.39
N PRO A 22 -21.94 -10.61 -5.10
CA PRO A 22 -20.73 -10.80 -4.31
C PRO A 22 -20.49 -12.29 -4.01
N VAL A 23 -19.41 -12.85 -4.55
CA VAL A 23 -18.99 -14.23 -4.23
C VAL A 23 -18.12 -14.22 -2.98
N ARG A 24 -18.60 -14.83 -1.90
CA ARG A 24 -17.82 -15.05 -0.69
C ARG A 24 -16.76 -16.13 -0.95
N ARG A 25 -15.48 -15.75 -0.93
CA ARG A 25 -14.36 -16.68 -1.18
C ARG A 25 -13.83 -17.38 0.08
N LYS A 26 -14.05 -16.80 1.27
CA LYS A 26 -13.68 -17.35 2.58
C LYS A 26 -14.70 -16.93 3.64
N GLU A 27 -14.85 -17.75 4.69
CA GLU A 27 -15.67 -17.41 5.88
C GLU A 27 -14.96 -16.36 6.75
N LYS A 28 -13.66 -16.54 6.98
CA LYS A 28 -12.81 -15.61 7.72
C LYS A 28 -11.70 -15.10 6.82
N VAL A 29 -11.48 -13.79 6.85
CA VAL A 29 -10.41 -13.13 6.09
C VAL A 29 -9.50 -12.39 7.07
N VAL A 30 -8.20 -12.64 6.97
CA VAL A 30 -7.18 -11.97 7.80
C VAL A 30 -6.43 -10.96 6.94
N ILE A 31 -6.55 -9.68 7.29
CA ILE A 31 -5.94 -8.59 6.55
C ILE A 31 -4.89 -7.93 7.43
N GLY A 32 -3.66 -7.86 6.92
CA GLY A 32 -2.59 -7.08 7.50
C GLY A 32 -2.60 -5.68 6.93
N CYS A 33 -2.43 -4.67 7.78
CA CYS A 33 -2.34 -3.28 7.35
C CYS A 33 -1.07 -2.62 7.89
N GLY A 34 -0.55 -1.64 7.17
CA GLY A 34 0.58 -0.83 7.62
C GLY A 34 0.71 0.46 6.83
N ALA A 35 1.42 1.42 7.41
CA ALA A 35 1.85 2.66 6.77
C ALA A 35 3.38 2.74 6.86
N GLY A 36 4.01 3.30 5.82
CA GLY A 36 5.46 3.37 5.74
C GLY A 36 5.95 4.04 4.46
N PHE A 37 7.23 4.39 4.45
CA PHE A 37 7.89 4.93 3.27
C PHE A 37 8.07 3.82 2.21
N ALA A 38 8.54 4.12 1.01
CA ALA A 38 8.76 3.07 0.01
C ALA A 38 9.83 2.05 0.45
N GLY A 39 10.85 2.52 1.18
CA GLY A 39 12.05 1.74 1.51
C GLY A 39 11.91 0.74 2.67
N ASP A 40 10.99 0.95 3.61
CA ASP A 40 10.83 0.10 4.81
C ASP A 40 9.75 -0.98 4.66
N ARG A 41 8.96 -0.94 3.58
CA ARG A 41 7.86 -1.89 3.31
C ARG A 41 8.29 -3.35 3.33
N PRO A 42 9.36 -3.78 2.64
CA PRO A 42 9.71 -5.20 2.63
C PRO A 42 10.03 -5.73 4.02
N ALA A 43 10.80 -4.99 4.82
CA ALA A 43 11.17 -5.39 6.17
C ALA A 43 9.96 -5.42 7.13
N ALA A 44 9.06 -4.44 7.01
CA ALA A 44 7.81 -4.41 7.79
C ALA A 44 6.91 -5.62 7.47
N VAL A 45 6.81 -5.98 6.19
CA VAL A 45 6.00 -7.11 5.73
C VAL A 45 6.55 -8.44 6.22
N VAL A 46 7.87 -8.62 6.18
CA VAL A 46 8.53 -9.80 6.74
C VAL A 46 8.20 -9.95 8.24
N LYS A 47 8.36 -8.87 9.02
CA LYS A 47 8.05 -8.89 10.46
C LYS A 47 6.59 -9.23 10.74
N LEU A 48 5.67 -8.75 9.90
CA LEU A 48 4.25 -9.05 10.03
C LEU A 48 3.95 -10.52 9.72
N LEU A 49 4.52 -11.03 8.63
CA LEU A 49 4.39 -12.44 8.23
C LEU A 49 4.98 -13.40 9.26
N GLN A 50 6.07 -13.03 9.95
CA GLN A 50 6.66 -13.82 11.04
C GLN A 50 5.73 -13.94 12.27
N ARG A 51 4.89 -12.93 12.52
CA ARG A 51 3.99 -12.89 13.68
C ARG A 51 2.63 -13.51 13.37
N VAL A 52 2.19 -13.45 12.12
CA VAL A 52 0.85 -13.88 11.70
C VAL A 52 0.97 -15.06 10.74
N LYS A 53 0.53 -16.24 11.18
CA LYS A 53 0.64 -17.49 10.39
C LYS A 53 -0.25 -17.52 9.15
N GLU A 54 -1.44 -16.93 9.22
CA GLU A 54 -2.44 -16.97 8.15
C GLU A 54 -2.86 -15.55 7.77
N LEU A 55 -2.09 -14.92 6.86
CA LEU A 55 -2.40 -13.61 6.30
C LEU A 55 -2.95 -13.77 4.88
N ASP A 56 -4.18 -13.30 4.62
CA ASP A 56 -4.81 -13.40 3.30
C ASP A 56 -4.48 -12.22 2.40
N TYR A 57 -4.47 -11.02 2.98
CA TYR A 57 -4.24 -9.78 2.27
C TYR A 57 -3.32 -8.87 3.08
N LEU A 58 -2.54 -8.07 2.35
CA LEU A 58 -1.71 -7.03 2.92
C LEU A 58 -2.06 -5.71 2.24
N VAL A 59 -2.41 -4.70 3.04
CA VAL A 59 -2.74 -3.36 2.60
C VAL A 59 -1.67 -2.41 3.14
N LEU A 60 -0.99 -1.69 2.26
CA LEU A 60 0.03 -0.72 2.64
C LEU A 60 -0.37 0.66 2.13
N GLU A 61 -0.46 1.63 3.03
CA GLU A 61 -0.66 3.02 2.65
C GLU A 61 0.60 3.59 1.99
N CYS A 62 0.41 4.33 0.90
CA CYS A 62 1.45 5.14 0.31
C CYS A 62 1.41 6.56 0.83
N LEU A 63 2.24 6.85 1.83
CA LEU A 63 2.60 8.22 2.19
C LEU A 63 3.45 8.81 1.06
N ALA A 64 2.75 9.32 0.04
CA ALA A 64 3.34 9.71 -1.24
C ALA A 64 4.03 11.07 -1.20
N GLU A 65 3.74 11.93 -0.22
CA GLU A 65 4.08 13.35 -0.27
C GLU A 65 5.59 13.65 -0.43
N ARG A 66 6.46 12.94 0.30
CA ARG A 66 7.93 13.14 0.18
C ARG A 66 8.54 12.36 -0.99
N THR A 67 8.05 11.15 -1.24
CA THR A 67 8.49 10.31 -2.37
C THR A 67 8.08 10.90 -3.71
N LEU A 68 6.90 11.51 -3.82
CA LEU A 68 6.39 12.12 -5.05
C LEU A 68 7.23 13.35 -5.43
N ALA A 69 7.62 14.19 -4.48
CA ALA A 69 8.45 15.38 -4.76
C ALA A 69 9.85 15.01 -5.26
N GLU A 70 10.48 13.97 -4.71
CA GLU A 70 11.75 13.44 -5.20
C GLU A 70 11.60 12.77 -6.56
N ARG A 71 10.60 11.89 -6.72
CA ARG A 71 10.37 11.19 -7.98
C ARG A 71 9.92 12.12 -9.10
N TYR A 72 9.21 13.20 -8.79
CA TYR A 72 8.87 14.24 -9.75
C TYR A 72 10.11 15.00 -10.22
N ARG A 73 11.08 15.26 -9.33
CA ARG A 73 12.39 15.80 -9.72
C ARG A 73 13.16 14.81 -10.60
N ASP A 74 13.19 13.53 -10.24
CA ASP A 74 13.83 12.48 -11.05
C ASP A 74 13.19 12.37 -12.43
N ALA A 75 11.86 12.43 -12.53
CA ALA A 75 11.15 12.42 -13.80
C ALA A 75 11.52 13.63 -14.67
N LYS A 76 11.61 14.82 -14.06
CA LYS A 76 12.02 16.06 -14.74
C LYS A 76 13.45 16.01 -15.27
N SER A 77 14.35 15.28 -14.62
CA SER A 77 15.73 15.08 -15.07
C SER A 77 15.91 13.90 -16.04
N GLY A 78 14.81 13.30 -16.52
CA GLY A 78 14.83 12.20 -17.50
C GLY A 78 14.95 10.80 -16.87
N GLY A 79 14.86 10.70 -15.55
CA GLY A 79 14.74 9.44 -14.83
C GLY A 79 13.32 8.85 -14.92
N LYS A 80 13.15 7.62 -14.40
CA LYS A 80 11.89 6.87 -14.54
C LYS A 80 10.70 7.46 -13.75
N GLY A 81 10.94 8.37 -12.80
CA GLY A 81 9.88 8.98 -12.00
C GLY A 81 9.17 8.02 -11.04
N TYR A 82 9.71 6.82 -10.83
CA TYR A 82 9.25 5.85 -9.85
C TYR A 82 10.43 5.02 -9.36
N ASP A 83 10.30 4.43 -8.18
CA ASP A 83 11.29 3.49 -7.66
C ASP A 83 11.02 2.08 -8.22
N PRO A 84 11.89 1.51 -9.06
CA PRO A 84 11.68 0.16 -9.59
C PRO A 84 11.76 -0.93 -8.51
N CYS A 85 12.41 -0.66 -7.38
CA CYS A 85 12.62 -1.62 -6.30
C CYS A 85 11.36 -1.84 -5.44
N SER A 86 10.39 -0.92 -5.49
CA SER A 86 9.17 -0.98 -4.66
C SER A 86 8.29 -2.20 -4.94
N MET A 87 8.28 -2.70 -6.19
CA MET A 87 7.44 -3.82 -6.59
C MET A 87 8.17 -5.17 -6.50
N SER A 88 9.44 -5.20 -6.94
CA SER A 88 10.22 -6.43 -7.03
C SER A 88 10.62 -6.98 -5.65
N GLY A 89 11.04 -6.11 -4.72
CA GLY A 89 11.48 -6.52 -3.40
C GLY A 89 10.36 -7.11 -2.52
N LEU A 90 9.13 -6.63 -2.70
CA LEU A 90 7.98 -7.14 -1.94
C LEU A 90 7.51 -8.51 -2.47
N GLN A 91 7.49 -8.69 -3.79
CA GLN A 91 7.06 -9.94 -4.44
C GLN A 91 8.00 -11.12 -4.09
N LEU A 92 9.32 -10.89 -4.16
CA LEU A 92 10.34 -11.90 -3.86
C LEU A 92 10.26 -12.39 -2.41
N ASN A 93 10.12 -11.45 -1.45
CA ASN A 93 10.07 -11.80 -0.04
C ASN A 93 8.80 -12.59 0.34
N VAL A 94 7.64 -12.23 -0.21
CA VAL A 94 6.39 -12.95 0.09
C VAL A 94 6.41 -14.38 -0.50
N ALA A 95 6.89 -14.54 -1.74
CA ALA A 95 6.98 -15.85 -2.39
C ALA A 95 8.01 -16.76 -1.69
N ASN A 96 9.18 -16.23 -1.35
CA ASN A 96 10.20 -16.99 -0.61
C ASN A 96 9.75 -17.32 0.81
N TYR A 97 9.09 -16.40 1.53
CA TYR A 97 8.56 -16.69 2.86
C TYR A 97 7.55 -17.85 2.85
N ARG A 98 6.66 -17.87 1.85
CA ARG A 98 5.63 -18.92 1.73
C ARG A 98 6.23 -20.31 1.46
N ASN A 99 7.36 -20.36 0.76
CA ASN A 99 8.08 -21.60 0.42
C ASN A 99 9.14 -21.99 1.46
N ASN A 100 9.69 -21.02 2.22
CA ASN A 100 10.74 -21.24 3.21
C ASN A 100 10.71 -20.15 4.31
N PRO A 101 9.89 -20.31 5.36
CA PRO A 101 9.73 -19.32 6.43
C PRO A 101 11.00 -19.11 7.27
N SER A 102 11.98 -20.02 7.19
CA SER A 102 13.28 -19.92 7.88
C SER A 102 14.31 -19.02 7.20
N SER A 103 14.10 -18.64 5.93
CA SER A 103 15.10 -17.95 5.10
C SER A 103 15.28 -16.45 5.41
N LEU A 104 14.45 -15.87 6.30
CA LEU A 104 14.43 -14.44 6.62
C LEU A 104 15.13 -14.08 7.94
N LYS A 105 15.94 -14.99 8.48
CA LYS A 105 16.78 -14.74 9.66
C LYS A 105 18.18 -14.32 9.18
N SER A 106 18.39 -13.03 8.92
CA SER A 106 19.72 -12.43 8.85
C SER A 106 19.74 -11.17 9.70
#